data_AF-A0A2V7A5Z9-F1
#
_entry.id   AF-A0A2V7A5Z9-F1
#
_cell.length_a   1.000
_cell.length_b   1.000
_cell.length_c   1.000
_cell.angle_alpha   90.00
_cell.angle_beta   90.00
_cell.angle_gamma   90.00
#
_symmetry.space_group_name_H-M   'P 1'
#
loop_
_entity.id
_entity.type
_entity.pdbx_description
1 polymer ?
#
loop_
_entity_poly.entity_id
_entity_poly.type
_entity_poly.pdbx_seq_one_letter_code
_entity_poly.pdbx_strand_id
1 'polypeptide(L)' 'MTGQPAATVPCGFTKAGLPIGLQIIGRRFDDVTVLRASAAFEAARPWAQQRPGIG' A
#
# COMPACT_ATOMS: atom_id res chain seq x y z
N MET A 1 -15.59 1.77 15.86
CA MET A 1 -14.86 2.37 14.72
C MET A 1 -13.84 3.37 15.28
N THR A 2 -12.52 3.18 15.09
CA THR A 2 -11.47 3.95 15.80
C THR A 2 -11.10 5.28 15.14
N GLY A 3 -11.54 5.53 13.90
CA GLY A 3 -11.37 6.81 13.20
C GLY A 3 -9.94 7.13 12.75
N GLN A 4 -9.05 6.13 12.76
CA GLN A 4 -7.66 6.30 12.32
C GLN A 4 -7.57 6.26 10.79
N PRO A 5 -6.73 7.10 10.18
CA PRO A 5 -6.43 7.01 8.77
C PRO A 5 -5.68 5.71 8.47
N ALA A 6 -6.03 5.09 7.35
CA ALA A 6 -5.39 3.86 6.89
C ALA A 6 -5.28 3.87 5.36
N ALA A 7 -4.19 3.33 4.84
CA ALA A 7 -3.96 3.11 3.42
C ALA A 7 -3.44 1.68 3.18
N THR A 8 -3.70 1.14 2.00
CA THR A 8 -3.17 -0.15 1.55
C THR A 8 -2.32 0.06 0.31
N VAL A 9 -1.09 -0.43 0.31
CA VAL A 9 -0.15 -0.37 -0.82
C VAL A 9 0.24 -1.78 -1.28
N PRO A 10 0.43 -2.04 -2.59
CA PRO A 10 0.93 -3.33 -3.07
C PRO A 10 2.37 -3.57 -2.61
N CYS A 11 2.65 -4.69 -1.93
CA CYS A 11 4.00 -4.99 -1.42
C CYS A 11 4.66 -6.21 -2.07
N GLY A 12 3.98 -6.86 -3.02
CA GLY A 12 4.53 -7.95 -3.81
C GLY A 12 3.45 -8.91 -4.29
N PHE A 13 3.89 -10.09 -4.71
CA PHE A 13 3.03 -11.19 -5.14
C PHE A 13 3.41 -12.47 -4.41
N THR A 14 2.44 -13.36 -4.21
CA THR A 14 2.69 -14.73 -3.76
C THR A 14 3.41 -15.52 -4.86
N LYS A 15 3.92 -16.71 -4.51
CA LYS A 15 4.48 -17.65 -5.51
C LYS A 15 3.48 -18.06 -6.59
N ALA A 16 2.18 -17.95 -6.30
CA ALA A 16 1.09 -18.24 -7.25
C ALA A 16 0.67 -17.00 -8.07
N GLY A 17 1.38 -15.87 -7.97
CA GLY A 17 1.08 -14.66 -8.73
C GLY A 17 -0.10 -13.84 -8.20
N LEU A 18 -0.52 -14.06 -6.95
CA LEU A 18 -1.58 -13.26 -6.32
C LEU A 18 -1.00 -12.01 -5.63
N PRO A 19 -1.62 -10.83 -5.78
CA PRO A 19 -1.11 -9.60 -5.16
C PRO A 19 -1.20 -9.65 -3.63
N ILE A 20 -0.19 -9.08 -2.96
CA ILE A 20 -0.12 -8.93 -1.50
C ILE A 20 -0.20 -7.43 -1.17
N GLY A 21 -1.08 -7.07 -0.23
CA GLY A 21 -1.22 -5.71 0.28
C GLY A 21 -0.54 -5.51 1.64
N LEU A 22 0.04 -4.34 1.86
CA LEU A 22 0.53 -3.86 3.15
C LEU A 22 -0.40 -2.75 3.64
N GLN A 23 -0.90 -2.86 4.87
CA GLN A 23 -1.68 -1.80 5.51
C GLN A 23 -0.79 -0.88 6.34
N ILE A 24 -0.97 0.42 6.14
CA ILE A 24 -0.32 1.49 6.90
C ILE A 24 -1.42 2.21 7.67
N ILE A 25 -1.31 2.25 9.00
CA ILE A 25 -2.30 2.86 9.89
C ILE A 25 -1.62 3.97 10.69
N GLY A 26 -2.20 5.17 10.65
CA GLY A 26 -1.68 6.35 11.32
C GLY A 26 -2.38 6.66 12.64
N ARG A 27 -1.93 7.76 13.25
CA ARG A 27 -2.64 8.41 14.35
C ARG A 27 -3.91 9.08 13.82
N ARG A 28 -4.93 9.22 14.67
CA ARG A 28 -6.19 9.87 14.30
C ARG A 28 -5.93 11.28 13.75
N PHE A 29 -6.55 11.62 12.62
CA PHE A 29 -6.40 12.88 11.88
C PHE A 29 -5.01 13.14 11.27
N ASP A 30 -4.12 12.14 11.22
CA ASP A 30 -2.77 12.25 10.65
C ASP A 30 -2.67 11.56 9.28
N ASP A 31 -3.61 11.88 8.39
CA ASP A 31 -3.71 11.33 7.03
C ASP A 31 -2.45 11.62 6.20
N VAL A 32 -1.86 12.80 6.40
CA VAL A 32 -0.65 13.23 5.70
C VAL A 32 0.52 12.29 5.95
N THR A 33 0.70 11.84 7.20
CA THR A 33 1.78 10.90 7.52
C THR A 33 1.55 9.53 6.88
N VAL A 34 0.30 9.05 6.86
CA VAL A 34 -0.05 7.79 6.17
C VAL A 34 0.25 7.88 4.68
N LEU A 35 -0.14 8.98 4.03
CA LEU A 35 0.12 9.20 2.60
C LEU A 35 1.61 9.34 2.29
N ARG A 36 2.38 10.06 3.13
CA ARG A 36 3.84 10.15 2.98
C ARG A 36 4.53 8.81 3.12
N ALA A 37 4.09 7.97 4.07
CA ALA A 37 4.62 6.63 4.24
C ALA A 37 4.31 5.74 3.01
N SER A 38 3.08 5.81 2.49
CA SER A 38 2.70 5.13 1.24
C SER A 38 3.58 5.57 0.05
N ALA A 39 3.79 6.87 -0.12
CA ALA A 39 4.62 7.42 -1.20
C ALA A 39 6.10 7.05 -1.05
N ALA A 40 6.63 7.04 0.18
CA ALA A 40 7.99 6.60 0.45
C ALA A 40 8.18 5.11 0.12
N PHE A 41 7.19 4.29 0.45
CA PHE A 41 7.17 2.89 0.05
C PHE A 41 7.16 2.75 -1.48
N GLU A 42 6.43 3.62 -2.21
CA GLU A 42 6.37 3.67 -3.68
C GLU A 42 7.68 3.98 -4.35
N ALA A 43 8.36 5.02 -3.86
CA ALA A 43 9.68 5.35 -4.34
C ALA A 43 10.69 4.22 -4.10
N ALA A 44 10.59 3.53 -2.96
CA ALA A 44 11.52 2.46 -2.60
C ALA A 44 11.26 1.14 -3.34
N ARG A 45 10.01 0.86 -3.73
CA ARG A 45 9.60 -0.42 -4.32
C ARG A 45 8.64 -0.26 -5.49
N PRO A 46 9.02 0.33 -6.63
CA PRO A 46 8.07 0.60 -7.72
C PRO A 46 7.24 -0.63 -8.13
N TRP A 47 5.91 -0.57 -7.97
CA TRP A 47 4.97 -1.67 -8.32
C TRP A 47 3.98 -1.28 -9.41
N ALA A 48 3.90 0.00 -9.80
CA ALA A 48 2.89 0.52 -10.73
C ALA A 48 2.89 -0.15 -12.11
N GLN A 49 4.02 -0.76 -12.48
CA GLN A 49 4.25 -1.49 -13.72
C GLN A 49 3.85 -2.96 -13.62
N GLN A 50 3.68 -3.52 -12.41
CA GLN A 50 3.27 -4.89 -12.20
C GLN A 50 1.74 -4.99 -12.24
N ARG A 51 1.21 -5.25 -13.45
CA ARG A 51 -0.23 -5.41 -13.67
C ARG A 51 -0.57 -6.90 -13.81
N PRO A 52 -1.70 -7.36 -13.24
CA PRO A 52 -2.20 -8.69 -13.55
C PRO A 52 -2.53 -8.77 -15.04
N GLY A 53 -2.28 -9.94 -15.65
CA GLY A 53 -2.73 -10.21 -17.00
C GLY A 53 -4.25 -10.15 -17.04
N ILE A 54 -4.80 -9.31 -17.91
CA ILE A 54 -6.23 -9.36 -18.24
C ILE A 54 -6.46 -10.63 -19.04
N GLY A 55 -7.09 -11.63 -18.41
CA GLY A 55 -7.54 -12.86 -19.07
C GLY A 55 -8.81 -12.65 -19.87
#